data_AF-A0A3M2CYL2-F1
#
_entry.id   AF-A0A3M2CYL2-F1
#
_cell.length_a   1.000
_cell.length_b   1.000
_cell.length_c   1.000
_cell.angle_alpha   90.00
_cell.angle_beta   90.00
_cell.angle_gamma   90.00
#
_symmetry.space_group_name_H-M   'P 1'
#
loop_
_entity.id
_entity.type
_entity.pdbx_description
1 polymer ?
#
loop_
_entity_poly.entity_id
_entity_poly.type
_entity_poly.pdbx_seq_one_letter_code
_entity_poly.pdbx_strand_id
1 'polypeptide(L)'
;MKHLILTLFLCVFLFAPSVFAHGDEHHGEEQKVSSSSNAEVIANVLRLDDYEILLKYPPLLPDTQTSAKLFITKYETNEPINAALEVEIERNDGLRYQVQVEKGKFPGSYELKFPALEEGKYTVLAKIISREKTNTATFPIEVKANSLNMEQKSDENYALLALVALTSILFAIGFYLIKRITKDKLDPSVELR
;
A
#
# COMPACT_ATOMS: atom_id res chain seq x y z
N MET A 1 16.95 51.59 -8.51
CA MET A 1 17.40 50.31 -7.89
C MET A 1 16.64 49.97 -6.60
N LYS A 2 16.39 50.91 -5.69
CA LYS A 2 15.68 50.66 -4.41
C LYS A 2 14.24 50.14 -4.58
N HIS A 3 13.52 50.61 -5.59
CA HIS A 3 12.16 50.14 -5.88
C HIS A 3 12.11 48.75 -6.55
N LEU A 4 13.16 48.35 -7.29
CA LEU A 4 13.22 47.02 -7.92
C LEU A 4 13.37 45.91 -6.87
N ILE A 5 14.16 46.18 -5.82
CA ILE A 5 14.38 45.24 -4.70
C ILE A 5 13.09 45.10 -3.88
N LEU A 6 12.36 46.20 -3.67
CA LEU A 6 11.08 46.18 -2.95
C LEU A 6 10.00 45.41 -3.71
N THR A 7 9.93 45.56 -5.05
CA THR A 7 8.97 44.82 -5.88
C THR A 7 9.30 43.32 -5.95
N LEU A 8 10.59 42.96 -6.02
CA LEU A 8 11.02 41.56 -5.99
C LEU A 8 10.70 40.89 -4.64
N PHE A 9 10.87 41.62 -3.54
CA PHE A 9 10.54 41.13 -2.20
C PHE A 9 9.02 40.95 -2.00
N LEU A 10 8.21 41.82 -2.61
CA LEU A 10 6.75 41.75 -2.55
C LEU A 10 6.18 40.56 -3.36
N CYS A 11 6.79 40.21 -4.50
CA CYS A 11 6.35 39.06 -5.30
C CYS A 11 6.63 37.71 -4.62
N VAL A 12 7.68 37.59 -3.80
CA VAL A 12 7.99 36.36 -3.06
C VAL A 12 7.03 36.13 -1.89
N PHE A 13 6.47 37.20 -1.31
CA PHE A 13 5.54 37.10 -0.18
C PHE A 13 4.11 36.70 -0.59
N LEU A 14 3.74 36.89 -1.86
CA LEU A 14 2.39 36.59 -2.38
C LEU A 14 2.20 35.13 -2.83
N PHE A 15 3.25 34.31 -2.78
CA PHE A 15 3.24 32.89 -3.15
C PHE A 15 3.50 31.95 -1.95
N ALA A 16 3.02 32.32 -0.76
CA ALA A 16 3.00 31.37 0.36
C ALA A 16 1.93 30.30 0.11
N PRO A 17 2.27 28.99 0.10
CA PRO A 17 1.27 27.94 0.01
C PRO A 17 0.42 27.93 1.28
N SER A 18 -0.89 27.78 1.11
CA SER A 18 -1.86 27.58 2.19
C SER A 18 -1.57 26.25 2.89
N VAL A 19 -0.78 26.28 3.96
CA VAL A 19 -0.67 25.14 4.86
C VAL A 19 -1.98 25.04 5.63
N PHE A 20 -2.84 24.11 5.20
CA PHE A 20 -4.07 23.73 5.88
C PHE A 20 -3.68 22.96 7.15
N ALA A 21 -3.55 23.68 8.26
CA ALA A 21 -3.49 23.07 9.58
C ALA A 21 -4.94 22.93 10.09
N HIS A 22 -5.49 21.72 10.02
CA HIS A 22 -6.67 21.35 10.80
C HIS A 22 -6.26 20.65 12.09
N GLY A 23 -6.93 21.07 13.18
CA GLY A 23 -7.11 20.47 14.51
C GLY A 23 -6.09 19.43 14.96
N ASP A 24 -5.23 19.72 15.95
CA ASP A 24 -5.59 19.67 17.37
C ASP A 24 -6.21 18.33 17.81
N GLU A 25 -5.35 17.38 18.16
CA GLU A 25 -5.57 16.57 19.37
C GLU A 25 -4.28 15.82 19.71
N HIS A 26 -3.82 16.08 20.93
CA HIS A 26 -2.66 15.43 21.53
C HIS A 26 -3.00 13.97 21.81
N HIS A 27 -2.39 13.04 21.08
CA HIS A 27 -2.25 11.66 21.53
C HIS A 27 -0.81 11.21 21.32
N GLY A 28 -0.16 10.90 22.43
CA GLY A 28 1.15 10.28 22.46
C GLY A 28 1.14 8.86 21.87
N GLU A 29 2.36 8.44 21.55
CA GLU A 29 2.78 7.16 20.96
C GLU A 29 2.71 7.08 19.43
N GLU A 30 3.91 6.85 18.87
CA GLU A 30 4.21 6.58 17.47
C GLU A 30 3.37 5.40 16.96
N GLN A 31 2.20 5.67 16.40
CA GLN A 31 1.58 4.73 15.48
C GLN A 31 2.25 4.87 14.13
N LYS A 32 2.98 3.82 13.74
CA LYS A 32 3.37 3.54 12.35
C LYS A 32 2.22 3.95 11.45
N VAL A 33 2.53 4.80 10.47
CA VAL A 33 1.66 5.10 9.34
C VAL A 33 1.25 3.77 8.72
N SER A 34 0.10 3.24 9.12
CA SER A 34 -0.58 2.22 8.36
C SER A 34 -1.09 2.95 7.13
N SER A 35 -0.32 2.86 6.05
CA SER A 35 -0.83 3.11 4.72
C SER A 35 -2.13 2.31 4.59
N SER A 36 -3.25 3.00 4.71
CA SER A 36 -4.56 2.51 4.32
C SER A 36 -4.56 2.40 2.79
N SER A 37 -3.79 1.48 2.24
CA SER A 37 -4.19 0.83 1.01
C SER A 37 -5.50 0.14 1.36
N ASN A 38 -6.57 0.43 0.62
CA ASN A 38 -7.71 -0.49 0.58
C ASN A 38 -7.15 -1.83 0.12
N ALA A 39 -6.75 -2.67 1.08
CA ALA A 39 -6.23 -3.99 0.78
C ALA A 39 -7.36 -4.70 0.06
N GLU A 40 -7.13 -5.06 -1.19
CA GLU A 40 -8.10 -5.83 -1.96
C GLU A 40 -8.47 -7.07 -1.14
N VAL A 41 -9.76 -7.34 -0.99
CA VAL A 41 -10.27 -8.52 -0.30
C VAL A 41 -11.09 -9.31 -1.29
N ILE A 42 -10.70 -10.55 -1.50
CA ILE A 42 -11.45 -11.53 -2.27
C ILE A 42 -12.46 -12.20 -1.33
N ALA A 43 -13.70 -12.32 -1.77
CA ALA A 43 -14.79 -12.93 -1.01
C ALA A 43 -15.53 -13.95 -1.88
N ASN A 44 -15.51 -15.22 -1.46
CA ASN A 44 -16.24 -16.30 -2.12
C ASN A 44 -17.37 -16.78 -1.21
N VAL A 45 -18.59 -16.86 -1.76
CA VAL A 45 -19.77 -17.37 -1.05
C VAL A 45 -20.19 -18.68 -1.71
N LEU A 46 -20.49 -19.68 -0.88
CA LEU A 46 -21.05 -20.95 -1.28
C LEU A 46 -22.26 -21.25 -0.42
N ARG A 47 -23.32 -21.78 -1.04
CA ARG A 47 -24.41 -22.44 -0.33
C ARG A 47 -24.19 -23.94 -0.31
N LEU A 48 -24.31 -24.55 0.87
CA LEU A 48 -24.16 -25.99 1.08
C LEU A 48 -25.25 -26.47 2.03
N ASP A 49 -26.24 -27.17 1.48
CA ASP A 49 -27.50 -27.52 2.17
C ASP A 49 -28.17 -26.28 2.81
N ASP A 50 -28.26 -26.28 4.14
CA ASP A 50 -28.86 -25.23 4.97
C ASP A 50 -27.85 -24.15 5.36
N TYR A 51 -26.61 -24.24 4.89
CA TYR A 51 -25.51 -23.35 5.26
C TYR A 51 -25.16 -22.38 4.14
N GLU A 52 -24.85 -21.15 4.53
CA GLU A 52 -24.08 -20.22 3.72
C GLU A 52 -22.67 -20.13 4.30
N ILE A 53 -21.67 -20.22 3.42
CA ILE A 53 -20.26 -20.26 3.80
C ILE A 53 -19.55 -19.18 3.01
N LEU A 54 -18.89 -18.27 3.73
CA LEU A 54 -18.19 -17.13 3.16
C LEU A 54 -16.70 -17.22 3.52
N LEU A 55 -15.86 -17.36 2.51
CA LEU A 55 -14.40 -17.32 2.62
C LEU A 55 -13.90 -15.94 2.17
N LYS A 56 -13.19 -15.23 3.06
CA LYS A 56 -12.55 -13.95 2.79
C LYS A 56 -11.04 -14.05 2.94
N TYR A 57 -10.28 -13.50 2.00
CA TYR A 57 -8.82 -13.49 2.04
C TYR A 57 -8.28 -12.35 1.14
N PRO A 58 -7.08 -11.81 1.43
CA PRO A 58 -6.42 -10.89 0.52
C PRO A 58 -5.88 -11.64 -0.71
N PRO A 59 -5.47 -10.96 -1.80
CA PRO A 59 -4.69 -11.57 -2.86
C PRO A 59 -3.54 -12.41 -2.32
N LEU A 60 -3.45 -13.67 -2.77
CA LEU A 60 -2.43 -14.61 -2.29
C LEU A 60 -1.15 -14.41 -3.09
N LEU A 61 -0.08 -14.07 -2.38
CA LEU A 61 1.26 -13.92 -2.97
C LEU A 61 2.04 -15.23 -2.84
N PRO A 62 2.89 -15.56 -3.84
CA PRO A 62 3.78 -16.71 -3.75
C PRO A 62 4.64 -16.67 -2.49
N ASP A 63 4.87 -17.85 -1.92
CA ASP A 63 5.79 -18.09 -0.80
C ASP A 63 5.48 -17.29 0.47
N THR A 64 4.25 -16.77 0.58
CA THR A 64 3.82 -15.91 1.68
C THR A 64 2.66 -16.55 2.43
N GLN A 65 2.84 -16.74 3.74
CA GLN A 65 1.76 -17.16 4.63
C GLN A 65 0.67 -16.09 4.68
N THR A 66 -0.58 -16.49 4.57
CA THR A 66 -1.71 -15.55 4.49
C THR A 66 -2.82 -15.92 5.47
N SER A 67 -3.39 -14.90 6.12
CA SER A 67 -4.58 -15.08 6.97
C SER A 67 -5.85 -14.94 6.14
N ALA A 68 -6.76 -15.89 6.30
CA ALA A 68 -8.09 -15.90 5.71
C ALA A 68 -9.15 -16.05 6.79
N LYS A 69 -10.39 -15.70 6.47
CA LYS A 69 -11.54 -15.83 7.37
C LYS A 69 -12.63 -16.66 6.73
N LEU A 70 -13.14 -17.63 7.47
CA LEU A 70 -14.31 -18.40 7.09
C LEU A 70 -15.47 -18.04 8.01
N PHE A 71 -16.63 -17.80 7.42
CA PHE A 71 -17.88 -17.60 8.14
C PHE A 71 -18.88 -18.68 7.73
N ILE A 72 -19.60 -19.22 8.71
CA ILE A 72 -20.63 -20.24 8.51
C ILE A 72 -21.91 -19.75 9.18
N THR A 73 -22.96 -19.59 8.37
CA THR A 73 -24.29 -19.17 8.82
C THR A 73 -25.35 -20.11 8.30
N LYS A 74 -26.54 -20.07 8.90
CA LYS A 74 -27.74 -20.65 8.27
C LYS A 74 -28.11 -19.79 7.08
N TYR A 75 -28.34 -20.42 5.92
CA TYR A 75 -28.68 -19.72 4.68
C TYR A 75 -29.97 -18.89 4.82
N GLU A 76 -31.00 -19.42 5.48
CA GLU A 76 -32.30 -18.74 5.57
C GLU A 76 -32.30 -17.54 6.53
N THR A 77 -31.52 -17.60 7.62
CA THR A 77 -31.64 -16.64 8.72
C THR A 77 -30.38 -15.83 8.99
N ASN A 78 -29.26 -16.17 8.32
CA ASN A 78 -27.92 -15.63 8.59
C ASN A 78 -27.44 -15.83 10.04
N GLU A 79 -28.09 -16.71 10.81
CA GLU A 79 -27.65 -17.04 12.16
C GLU A 79 -26.32 -17.81 12.11
N PRO A 80 -25.34 -17.45 12.96
CA PRO A 80 -24.04 -18.11 12.96
C PRO A 80 -24.14 -19.57 13.43
N ILE A 81 -23.29 -20.43 12.86
CA ILE A 81 -23.23 -21.86 13.21
C ILE A 81 -21.84 -22.20 13.74
N ASN A 82 -21.80 -22.74 14.96
CA ASN A 82 -20.60 -23.33 15.50
C ASN A 82 -20.47 -24.78 15.02
N ALA A 83 -19.58 -25.01 14.07
CA ALA A 83 -19.15 -26.32 13.59
C ALA A 83 -17.71 -26.63 14.03
N ALA A 84 -17.33 -27.91 14.01
CA ALA A 84 -15.93 -28.29 13.94
C ALA A 84 -15.47 -28.21 12.47
N LEU A 85 -14.20 -27.84 12.26
CA LEU A 85 -13.63 -27.60 10.95
C LEU A 85 -12.31 -28.33 10.77
N GLU A 86 -12.18 -29.00 9.63
CA GLU A 86 -10.90 -29.43 9.07
C GLU A 86 -10.74 -28.76 7.71
N VAL A 87 -9.61 -28.11 7.46
CA VAL A 87 -9.39 -27.36 6.21
C VAL A 87 -8.08 -27.81 5.58
N GLU A 88 -8.15 -28.16 4.30
CA GLU A 88 -6.98 -28.49 3.47
C GLU A 88 -6.98 -27.60 2.22
N ILE A 89 -5.80 -27.36 1.67
CA ILE A 89 -5.64 -26.75 0.35
C ILE A 89 -5.05 -27.81 -0.57
N GLU A 90 -5.69 -28.07 -1.70
CA GLU A 90 -5.25 -29.03 -2.70
C GLU A 90 -4.80 -28.30 -3.98
N ARG A 91 -3.60 -28.63 -4.46
CA ARG A 91 -3.11 -28.21 -5.78
C ARG A 91 -3.62 -29.18 -6.84
N ASN A 92 -3.73 -28.72 -8.10
CA ASN A 92 -4.23 -29.53 -9.21
C ASN A 92 -3.47 -30.85 -9.47
N ASP A 93 -2.24 -31.00 -8.98
CA ASP A 93 -1.46 -32.23 -9.06
C ASP A 93 -1.70 -33.19 -7.88
N GLY A 94 -2.66 -32.86 -7.00
CA GLY A 94 -3.06 -33.64 -5.83
C GLY A 94 -2.23 -33.36 -4.57
N LEU A 95 -1.25 -32.45 -4.61
CA LEU A 95 -0.50 -32.07 -3.42
C LEU A 95 -1.42 -31.33 -2.43
N ARG A 96 -1.41 -31.77 -1.16
CA ARG A 96 -2.28 -31.23 -0.11
C ARG A 96 -1.49 -30.54 0.98
N TYR A 97 -2.04 -29.43 1.46
CA TYR A 97 -1.50 -28.63 2.53
C TYR A 97 -2.54 -28.51 3.65
N GLN A 98 -2.12 -28.81 4.88
CA GLN A 98 -2.97 -28.61 6.05
C GLN A 98 -3.06 -27.12 6.41
N VAL A 99 -4.26 -26.66 6.76
CA VAL A 99 -4.53 -25.28 7.17
C VAL A 99 -4.80 -25.26 8.65
N GLN A 100 -4.09 -24.40 9.39
CA GLN A 100 -4.39 -24.21 10.80
C GLN A 100 -5.69 -23.41 10.94
N VAL A 101 -6.60 -23.91 11.75
CA VAL A 101 -7.92 -23.31 11.99
C VAL A 101 -8.02 -22.87 13.45
N GLU A 102 -8.32 -21.60 13.65
CA GLU A 102 -8.59 -21.03 14.96
C GLU A 102 -10.03 -20.50 15.01
N LYS A 103 -10.70 -20.63 16.16
CA LYS A 103 -12.03 -20.03 16.32
C LYS A 103 -11.88 -18.51 16.38
N GLY A 104 -12.75 -17.82 15.63
CA GLY A 104 -12.81 -16.37 15.65
C GLY A 104 -13.50 -15.84 16.92
N LYS A 105 -13.53 -14.51 17.04
CA LYS A 105 -14.14 -13.79 18.18
C LYS A 105 -15.65 -14.00 18.28
N PHE A 106 -16.32 -14.23 17.15
CA PHE A 106 -17.78 -14.37 17.07
C PHE A 106 -18.19 -15.80 16.70
N PRO A 107 -19.36 -16.29 17.16
CA PRO A 107 -19.89 -17.58 16.71
C PRO A 107 -19.92 -17.68 15.18
N GLY A 108 -19.63 -18.86 14.65
CA GLY A 108 -19.58 -19.11 13.22
C GLY A 108 -18.47 -18.38 12.45
N SER A 109 -17.51 -17.75 13.14
CA SER A 109 -16.31 -17.18 12.52
C SER A 109 -15.06 -18.00 12.83
N TYR A 110 -14.17 -18.12 11.86
CA TYR A 110 -12.93 -18.88 11.96
C TYR A 110 -11.80 -18.14 11.25
N GLU A 111 -10.62 -18.14 11.87
CA GLU A 111 -9.38 -17.67 11.27
C GLU A 111 -8.64 -18.86 10.68
N LEU A 112 -8.22 -18.75 9.42
CA LEU A 112 -7.50 -19.76 8.68
C LEU A 112 -6.10 -19.24 8.37
N LYS A 113 -5.06 -20.00 8.71
CA LYS A 113 -3.68 -19.67 8.34
C LYS A 113 -3.26 -20.49 7.13
N PHE A 114 -3.41 -19.91 5.95
CA PHE A 114 -2.92 -20.52 4.72
C PHE A 114 -1.40 -20.56 4.74
N PRO A 115 -0.77 -21.72 4.45
CA PRO A 115 0.68 -21.82 4.39
C PRO A 115 1.25 -20.99 3.24
N ALA A 116 2.58 -20.86 3.21
CA ALA A 116 3.27 -20.35 2.03
C ALA A 116 3.04 -21.33 0.85
N LEU A 117 2.48 -20.83 -0.24
CA LEU A 117 2.13 -21.59 -1.43
C LEU A 117 2.90 -21.03 -2.63
N GLU A 118 3.33 -21.91 -3.52
CA GLU A 118 3.92 -21.51 -4.80
C GLU A 118 2.84 -20.86 -5.69
N GLU A 119 3.26 -20.10 -6.70
CA GLU A 119 2.35 -19.58 -7.72
C GLU A 119 1.54 -20.70 -8.39
N GLY A 120 0.22 -20.51 -8.50
CA GLY A 120 -0.63 -21.53 -9.12
C GLY A 120 -2.10 -21.47 -8.70
N LYS A 121 -2.84 -22.49 -9.15
CA LYS A 121 -4.26 -22.68 -8.87
C LYS A 121 -4.44 -23.79 -7.84
N TYR A 122 -5.27 -23.51 -6.85
CA TYR A 122 -5.55 -24.42 -5.75
C TYR A 122 -7.03 -24.44 -5.43
N THR A 123 -7.41 -25.39 -4.59
CA THR A 123 -8.76 -25.55 -4.08
C THR A 123 -8.72 -25.67 -2.57
N VAL A 124 -9.44 -24.79 -1.86
CA VAL A 124 -9.67 -24.92 -0.43
C VAL A 124 -10.80 -25.91 -0.20
N LEU A 125 -10.53 -26.96 0.57
CA LEU A 125 -11.47 -27.99 0.99
C LEU A 125 -11.77 -27.80 2.48
N ALA A 126 -12.92 -27.21 2.80
CA ALA A 126 -13.35 -27.01 4.18
C ALA A 126 -14.40 -28.06 4.56
N LYS A 127 -14.01 -29.04 5.38
CA LYS A 127 -14.92 -30.03 5.96
C LYS A 127 -15.59 -29.43 7.19
N ILE A 128 -16.91 -29.34 7.12
CA ILE A 128 -17.79 -28.77 8.13
C ILE A 128 -18.48 -29.93 8.83
N ILE A 129 -18.17 -30.11 10.10
CA ILE A 129 -18.68 -31.19 10.93
C ILE A 129 -19.69 -30.60 11.91
N SER A 130 -20.96 -30.90 11.70
CA SER A 130 -22.09 -30.37 12.48
C SER A 130 -23.20 -31.40 12.59
N ARG A 131 -23.74 -31.62 13.80
CA ARG A 131 -24.87 -32.53 14.06
C ARG A 131 -24.71 -33.91 13.39
N GLU A 132 -23.53 -34.50 13.53
CA GLU A 132 -23.16 -35.82 12.97
C GLU A 132 -23.11 -35.90 11.43
N LYS A 133 -23.31 -34.78 10.73
CA LYS A 133 -23.08 -34.67 9.29
C LYS A 133 -21.74 -34.02 9.02
N THR A 134 -21.07 -34.51 7.97
CA THR A 134 -19.86 -33.90 7.43
C THR A 134 -20.16 -33.44 6.01
N ASN A 135 -20.04 -32.14 5.79
CA ASN A 135 -20.23 -31.51 4.49
C ASN A 135 -18.91 -30.88 4.06
N THR A 136 -18.54 -30.97 2.78
CA THR A 136 -17.29 -30.37 2.29
C THR A 136 -17.59 -29.19 1.38
N ALA A 137 -17.14 -28.01 1.77
CA ALA A 137 -17.17 -26.80 0.95
C ALA A 137 -15.88 -26.66 0.17
N THR A 138 -16.00 -26.24 -1.09
CA THR A 138 -14.90 -26.21 -2.06
C THR A 138 -14.77 -24.82 -2.64
N PHE A 139 -13.62 -24.17 -2.48
CA PHE A 139 -13.37 -22.82 -3.00
C PHE A 139 -12.13 -22.81 -3.89
N PRO A 140 -12.24 -22.46 -5.18
CA PRO A 140 -11.07 -22.24 -6.01
C PRO A 140 -10.35 -20.97 -5.54
N ILE A 141 -9.03 -21.06 -5.40
CA ILE A 141 -8.15 -19.92 -5.08
C ILE A 141 -6.98 -19.90 -6.05
N GLU A 142 -6.38 -18.74 -6.21
CA GLU A 142 -5.24 -18.55 -7.11
C GLU A 142 -4.18 -17.72 -6.39
N VAL A 143 -2.95 -18.22 -6.45
CA VAL A 143 -1.75 -17.55 -5.95
C VAL A 143 -1.05 -16.93 -7.15
N LYS A 144 -0.87 -15.61 -7.12
CA LYS A 144 -0.26 -14.84 -8.21
C LYS A 144 0.73 -13.84 -7.68
N ALA A 145 1.85 -13.69 -8.37
CA ALA A 145 2.76 -12.57 -8.11
C ALA A 145 2.00 -11.24 -8.27
N ASN A 146 2.20 -10.31 -7.34
CA ASN A 146 1.64 -8.98 -7.47
C ASN A 146 2.41 -8.22 -8.56
N SER A 147 1.73 -7.87 -9.66
CA SER A 147 2.29 -7.05 -10.73
C SER A 147 2.61 -5.62 -10.29
N LEU A 148 2.16 -5.19 -9.10
CA LEU A 148 2.33 -3.83 -8.59
C LEU A 148 3.68 -3.55 -7.92
N ASN A 149 4.57 -4.54 -7.76
CA ASN A 149 5.93 -4.31 -7.22
C ASN A 149 6.96 -3.91 -8.28
N MET A 150 6.53 -3.61 -9.50
CA MET A 150 7.34 -2.97 -10.55
C MET A 150 7.13 -1.46 -10.60
N GLU A 151 6.84 -0.80 -9.47
CA GLU A 151 7.11 0.64 -9.37
C GLU A 151 8.53 0.80 -8.83
N GLN A 152 9.43 0.91 -9.80
CA GLN A 152 10.82 1.29 -9.64
C GLN A 152 10.90 2.52 -8.74
N LYS A 153 11.26 2.31 -7.46
CA LYS A 153 11.64 3.39 -6.54
C LYS A 153 12.98 3.97 -7.01
N SER A 154 12.94 4.73 -8.10
CA SER A 154 14.05 5.56 -8.55
C SER A 154 13.48 6.83 -9.16
N ASP A 155 13.01 7.76 -8.35
CA ASP A 155 12.98 9.18 -8.73
C ASP A 155 12.67 10.11 -7.55
N GLU A 156 13.31 9.88 -6.41
CA GLU A 156 13.40 10.92 -5.39
C GLU A 156 14.84 11.41 -5.31
N ASN A 157 15.18 12.33 -6.22
CA ASN A 157 15.99 13.53 -5.96
C ASN A 157 16.68 14.12 -7.20
N TYR A 158 16.60 13.51 -8.39
CA TYR A 158 17.27 14.08 -9.58
C TYR A 158 16.67 15.43 -10.01
N ALA A 159 15.36 15.62 -9.86
CA ALA A 159 14.71 16.90 -10.17
C ALA A 159 15.16 18.01 -9.20
N LEU A 160 15.26 17.71 -7.90
CA LEU A 160 15.75 18.65 -6.88
C LEU A 160 17.26 18.94 -7.07
N LEU A 161 18.07 17.91 -7.34
CA LEU A 161 19.50 18.07 -7.65
C LEU A 161 19.71 18.88 -8.92
N ALA A 162 18.92 18.66 -9.97
CA ALA A 162 18.97 19.43 -11.21
C ALA A 162 18.59 20.90 -10.98
N LEU A 163 17.57 21.16 -10.14
CA LEU A 163 17.17 22.53 -9.78
C LEU A 163 18.26 23.25 -8.96
N VAL A 164 18.87 22.57 -8.00
CA VAL A 164 19.98 23.11 -7.20
C VAL A 164 21.22 23.36 -8.06
N ALA A 165 21.54 22.46 -8.98
CA ALA A 165 22.64 22.63 -9.92
C ALA A 165 22.41 23.83 -10.86
N LEU A 166 21.21 23.96 -11.43
CA LEU A 166 20.86 25.05 -12.34
C LEU A 166 20.93 26.41 -11.63
N THR A 167 20.38 26.52 -10.42
CA THR A 167 20.43 27.76 -9.64
C THR A 167 21.86 28.16 -9.26
N SER A 168 22.70 27.18 -8.91
CA SER A 168 24.12 27.42 -8.61
C SER A 168 24.90 27.93 -9.82
N ILE A 169 24.66 27.37 -11.01
CA ILE A 169 25.29 27.80 -12.26
C ILE A 169 24.89 29.24 -12.62
N LEU A 170 23.59 29.55 -12.53
CA LEU A 170 23.09 30.90 -12.82
C LEU A 170 23.69 31.96 -11.88
N PHE A 171 23.87 31.61 -10.60
CA PHE A 171 24.51 32.50 -9.64
C PHE A 171 25.99 32.76 -9.98
N ALA A 172 26.74 31.72 -10.37
CA ALA A 172 28.14 31.86 -10.78
C ALA A 172 28.31 32.72 -12.03
N ILE A 173 27.43 32.54 -13.03
CA ILE A 173 27.40 33.37 -14.26
C ILE A 173 27.08 34.83 -13.90
N GLY A 174 26.06 35.05 -13.08
CA GLY A 174 25.70 36.40 -12.62
C GLY A 174 26.86 37.10 -11.90
N PHE A 175 27.54 36.39 -10.99
CA PHE A 175 28.71 36.91 -10.28
C PHE A 175 29.87 37.25 -11.23
N TYR A 176 30.16 36.39 -12.20
CA TYR A 176 31.19 36.64 -13.21
C TYR A 176 30.89 37.88 -14.06
N LEU A 177 29.64 38.04 -14.51
CA LEU A 177 29.21 39.20 -15.29
C LEU A 177 29.30 40.50 -14.48
N ILE A 178 28.89 40.49 -13.21
CA ILE A 178 29.02 41.65 -12.31
C ILE A 178 30.49 42.01 -12.11
N LYS A 179 31.37 41.02 -11.89
CA LYS A 179 32.80 41.23 -11.73
C LYS A 179 33.44 41.80 -13.00
N ARG A 180 33.03 41.34 -14.19
CA ARG A 180 33.49 41.87 -15.48
C ARG A 180 33.09 43.32 -15.67
N ILE A 181 31.80 43.64 -15.46
CA ILE A 181 31.28 45.00 -15.61
C ILE A 181 31.94 45.97 -14.61
N THR A 182 32.21 45.53 -13.39
CA THR A 182 32.92 46.36 -12.41
C THR A 182 34.40 46.53 -12.74
N LYS A 183 35.07 45.50 -13.27
CA LYS A 183 36.45 45.63 -13.76
C LYS A 183 36.56 46.62 -14.93
N ASP A 184 35.64 46.56 -15.89
CA ASP A 184 35.61 47.46 -17.05
C ASP A 184 35.30 48.92 -16.66
N LYS A 185 34.69 49.16 -15.50
CA LYS A 185 34.46 50.51 -14.94
C LYS A 185 35.60 51.06 -14.08
N LEU A 186 36.59 50.24 -13.73
CA LEU A 186 37.73 50.61 -12.87
C LEU A 186 39.06 50.76 -13.62
N ASP A 187 39.08 50.68 -14.95
CA ASP A 187 40.27 50.94 -15.75
C ASP A 187 40.18 52.32 -16.45
N PRO A 188 40.71 53.39 -15.84
CA PRO A 188 40.80 54.71 -16.48
C PRO A 188 42.00 54.83 -17.45
N SER A 189 42.63 53.75 -17.91
CA SER A 189 43.86 53.87 -18.72
C SER A 189 43.68 53.88 -20.25
N VAL A 190 42.45 54.02 -20.76
CA VAL A 190 42.20 54.19 -22.21
C VAL A 190 41.58 55.56 -22.52
N GLU A 191 42.21 56.62 -22.01
CA GLU A 191 42.23 57.93 -22.67
C GLU A 191 43.64 58.48 -22.50
N LEU A 192 44.54 58.14 -23.41
CA LEU A 192 45.72 58.93 -23.79
C LEU A 192 46.38 58.23 -24.98
N ARG A 193 45.80 58.44 -26.17
CA ARG A 193 46.50 58.58 -27.45
C ARG A 193 45.55 59.14 -28.49
#